data_AF-A0A958V398-F1
#
_entry.id   AF-A0A958V398-F1
#
_cell.length_a   1.000
_cell.length_b   1.000
_cell.length_c   1.000
_cell.angle_alpha   90.00
_cell.angle_beta   90.00
_cell.angle_gamma   90.00
#
_symmetry.space_group_name_H-M   'P 1'
#
loop_
_entity.id
_entity.type
_entity.pdbx_description
1 polymer ?
#
loop_
_entity_poly.entity_id
_entity_poly.type
_entity_poly.pdbx_seq_one_letter_code
_entity_poly.pdbx_strand_id
1 'polypeptide(L)' 'MARSVFKCIDAHTCGNPVRLVAEGGPDLKGTTMEEKRRHFMRDFDWIRKGLM' A
#
# COMPACT_ATOMS: atom_id res chain seq x y z
N MET A 1 -7.98 11.98 17.38
CA MET A 1 -7.62 10.63 16.88
C MET A 1 -6.71 10.79 15.68
N ALA A 2 -5.69 9.96 15.52
CA ALA A 2 -4.82 10.01 14.34
C ALA A 2 -5.62 9.58 13.09
N ARG A 3 -5.58 10.39 12.02
CA ARG A 3 -6.23 10.10 10.74
C ARG A 3 -5.14 9.90 9.69
N SER A 4 -5.16 8.77 9.01
CA SER A 4 -4.36 8.52 7.81
C SER A 4 -5.22 8.77 6.57
N VAL A 5 -4.65 9.44 5.56
CA VAL A 5 -5.33 9.74 4.29
C VAL A 5 -4.47 9.18 3.16
N PHE A 6 -5.10 8.40 2.29
CA PHE A 6 -4.46 7.81 1.11
C PHE A 6 -5.17 8.30 -0.14
N LYS A 7 -4.41 8.68 -1.17
CA LYS A 7 -4.95 9.00 -2.49
C LYS A 7 -4.89 7.74 -3.33
N CYS A 8 -6.06 7.16 -3.62
CA CYS A 8 -6.18 5.91 -4.36
C CYS A 8 -6.75 6.16 -5.76
N ILE A 9 -6.24 5.44 -6.74
CA ILE A 9 -6.81 5.31 -8.09
C ILE A 9 -7.29 3.87 -8.21
N ASP A 10 -8.61 3.70 -8.34
CA ASP A 10 -9.23 2.39 -8.52
C ASP A 10 -9.44 2.14 -10.02
N ALA A 11 -9.10 0.92 -10.46
CA ALA A 11 -9.17 0.48 -11.84
C ALA A 11 -9.50 -1.02 -11.90
N HIS A 12 -9.58 -1.57 -13.12
CA HIS A 12 -9.64 -3.01 -13.30
C HIS A 12 -8.87 -3.45 -14.55
N THR A 13 -8.40 -4.69 -14.54
CA THR A 13 -7.87 -5.37 -15.73
C THR A 13 -8.73 -6.59 -15.98
N CYS A 14 -9.47 -6.62 -17.09
CA CYS A 14 -10.38 -7.72 -17.43
C CYS A 14 -11.35 -8.12 -16.29
N GLY A 15 -11.91 -7.14 -15.59
CA GLY A 15 -12.82 -7.36 -14.45
C GLY A 15 -12.15 -7.62 -13.10
N ASN A 16 -10.83 -7.83 -13.04
CA ASN A 16 -10.11 -7.94 -11.77
C ASN A 16 -9.80 -6.54 -11.20
N PRO A 17 -10.31 -6.19 -10.00
CA PRO A 17 -10.11 -4.87 -9.42
C PRO A 17 -8.65 -4.65 -9.02
N VAL A 18 -8.18 -3.42 -9.25
CA VAL A 18 -6.84 -2.96 -8.88
C VAL A 18 -6.99 -1.61 -8.18
N ARG A 19 -6.32 -1.45 -7.04
CA ARG A 19 -6.22 -0.17 -6.32
C ARG A 19 -4.77 0.26 -6.29
N LEU A 20 -4.46 1.42 -6.86
CA LEU A 20 -3.14 2.04 -6.82
C LEU A 20 -3.14 3.16 -5.78
N VAL A 21 -2.31 3.03 -4.75
CA VAL A 21 -2.06 4.10 -3.77
C VAL A 21 -1.02 5.05 -4.36
N ALA A 22 -1.45 6.23 -4.78
CA ALA A 22 -0.59 7.25 -5.38
C ALA A 22 0.13 8.12 -4.32
N GLU A 23 -0.54 8.40 -3.19
CA GLU A 23 -0.01 9.24 -2.10
C GLU A 23 -0.46 8.70 -0.73
N GLY A 24 0.33 8.99 0.32
CA GLY A 24 0.03 8.63 1.71
C GLY A 24 0.67 7.31 2.19
N GLY A 25 1.41 6.61 1.34
CA GLY A 25 2.15 5.40 1.72
C GLY A 25 3.36 5.68 2.63
N PRO A 26 3.82 4.69 3.41
CA PRO A 26 4.98 4.83 4.28
C PRO A 26 6.30 4.72 3.50
N ASP A 27 7.37 5.30 4.04
CA ASP A 27 8.72 5.13 3.49
C ASP A 27 9.23 3.71 3.70
N LEU A 28 9.57 3.03 2.61
CA LEU A 28 10.04 1.66 2.64
C LEU A 28 11.56 1.56 2.59
N LYS A 29 12.12 0.80 3.53
CA LYS A 29 13.54 0.47 3.59
C LYS A 29 13.85 -0.78 2.77
N GLY A 30 14.97 -0.76 2.05
CA GLY A 30 15.43 -1.85 1.18
C GLY A 30 15.91 -1.33 -0.17
N THR A 31 16.92 -1.98 -0.74
CA THR A 31 17.42 -1.71 -2.10
C THR A 31 16.60 -2.46 -3.14
N THR A 32 16.02 -3.61 -2.80
CA THR A 32 15.17 -4.40 -3.70
C THR A 32 13.68 -4.24 -3.39
N MET A 33 12.81 -4.53 -4.37
CA MET A 33 11.36 -4.54 -4.15
C MET A 33 10.93 -5.62 -3.15
N GLU A 34 11.63 -6.75 -3.10
CA GLU A 34 11.35 -7.80 -2.11
C GLU A 34 11.63 -7.31 -0.68
N GLU A 35 12.77 -6.65 -0.45
CA GLU A 35 13.10 -6.09 0.86
C GLU A 35 12.09 -5.04 1.29
N LYS A 36 11.71 -4.12 0.38
CA LYS A 36 10.67 -3.13 0.62
C LYS A 36 9.32 -3.79 0.94
N ARG A 37 8.96 -4.86 0.23
CA ARG A 37 7.75 -5.64 0.50
C ARG A 37 7.81 -6.30 1.88
N ARG A 38 8.93 -6.92 2.26
CA ARG A 38 9.09 -7.53 3.60
C ARG A 38 9.00 -6.48 4.71
N HIS A 39 9.62 -5.31 4.53
CA HIS A 39 9.48 -4.18 5.45
C HIS A 39 8.02 -3.72 5.58
N PHE A 40 7.32 -3.54 4.45
CA PHE A 40 5.91 -3.17 4.45
C PHE A 40 5.03 -4.18 5.20
N MET A 41 5.19 -5.48 4.93
CA MET A 41 4.41 -6.53 5.59
C MET A 41 4.74 -6.69 7.07
N ARG A 42 5.96 -6.39 7.51
CA ARG A 42 6.34 -6.48 8.92
C ARG A 42 5.79 -5.31 9.74
N ASP A 43 5.96 -4.09 9.23
CA ASP A 43 5.78 -2.87 10.03
C ASP A 43 4.48 -2.10 9.68
N PHE A 44 3.90 -2.34 8.50
CA PHE A 44 2.78 -1.55 7.96
C PHE A 44 1.61 -2.40 7.42
N ASP A 45 1.51 -3.68 7.77
CA ASP A 45 0.45 -4.57 7.26
C ASP A 45 -0.98 -4.10 7.60
N TRP A 46 -1.12 -3.26 8.63
CA TRP A 46 -2.39 -2.61 8.98
C TRP A 46 -2.93 -1.74 7.82
N ILE A 47 -2.06 -1.14 7.00
CA ILE A 47 -2.47 -0.34 5.83
C ILE A 47 -3.14 -1.25 4.80
N ARG A 48 -2.51 -2.39 4.52
CA ARG A 48 -3.06 -3.38 3.57
C ARG A 48 -4.41 -3.91 4.05
N LYS A 49 -4.52 -4.27 5.33
CA LYS A 49 -5.78 -4.74 5.95
C LYS A 49 -6.87 -3.68 6.02
N GLY A 50 -6.50 -2.40 6.06
CA GLY A 50 -7.44 -1.28 6.11
C GLY A 50 -7.93 -0.83 4.73
N LEU A 51 -7.17 -1.10 3.67
CA LEU A 51 -7.46 -0.64 2.30
C LEU A 51 -8.01 -1.73 1.37
N MET A 52 -7.91 -3.01 1.75
CA MET A 52 -8.40 -4.17 0.99
C MET A 52 -9.34 -4.99 1.85
#